data_AF-A0A0R3U912-F1
#
_entry.id   AF-A0A0R3U912-F1
#
_cell.length_a   1.000
_cell.length_b   1.000
_cell.length_c   1.000
_cell.angle_alpha   90.00
_cell.angle_beta   90.00
_cell.angle_gamma   90.00
#
_symmetry.space_group_name_H-M   'P 1'
#
loop_
_entity.id
_entity.type
_entity.pdbx_description
1 polymer ?
#
loop_
_entity_poly.entity_id
_entity_poly.type
_entity_poly.pdbx_seq_one_letter_code
_entity_poly.pdbx_strand_id
1 'polypeptide(L)'
;MPEKALRVLHHGSNLICDAMAVHCLLILNRLDLAGNIVRKMQNKNEDSLAYQLAFAEFCLAQGGDKLNEALNIYQELQEKYKPSALLLNGQAVALISMGKYAEAEPLLRQALDLDPNHSESLLNMLAVSVHTGKPAEVVNRYISQVRDCDKVHPFLASLDRMDNVFGEVSQSFAPVTMR
;
A
#
# COMPACT_ATOMS: atom_id res chain seq x y z
N MET A 1 2.94 -15.19 8.95
CA MET A 1 2.63 -16.07 7.81
C MET A 1 3.48 -15.87 6.53
N PRO A 2 4.28 -14.80 6.31
CA PRO A 2 5.03 -14.65 5.04
C PRO A 2 6.24 -15.61 4.91
N GLU A 3 6.88 -15.98 6.01
CA GLU A 3 8.02 -16.93 5.99
C GLU A 3 7.63 -18.34 5.50
N LYS A 4 6.42 -18.80 5.85
CA LYS A 4 5.89 -20.08 5.36
C LYS A 4 5.55 -20.00 3.88
N ALA A 5 5.03 -18.87 3.41
CA ALA A 5 4.76 -18.64 2.00
C ALA A 5 6.06 -18.64 1.18
N LEU A 6 7.12 -17.97 1.66
CA LEU A 6 8.44 -17.98 1.01
C LEU A 6 9.02 -19.39 0.84
N ARG A 7 8.82 -20.28 1.81
CA ARG A 7 9.26 -21.69 1.70
C ARG A 7 8.54 -22.42 0.56
N VAL A 8 7.25 -22.17 0.36
CA VAL A 8 6.49 -22.77 -0.74
C VAL A 8 6.90 -22.16 -2.08
N LEU A 9 7.02 -20.83 -2.14
CA LEU A 9 7.39 -20.10 -3.35
C LEU A 9 8.79 -20.47 -3.87
N HIS A 10 9.73 -20.80 -2.99
CA HIS A 10 11.07 -21.26 -3.37
C HIS A 10 11.05 -22.53 -4.25
N HIS A 11 9.98 -23.34 -4.19
CA HIS A 11 9.84 -24.54 -5.02
C HIS A 11 9.23 -24.24 -6.40
N GLY A 12 8.63 -23.06 -6.59
CA GLY A 12 8.10 -22.62 -7.87
C GLY A 12 9.18 -21.97 -8.73
N SER A 13 9.29 -22.36 -10.00
CA SER A 13 10.35 -21.89 -10.91
C SER A 13 9.91 -20.75 -11.85
N ASN A 14 8.68 -20.25 -11.74
CA ASN A 14 8.12 -19.24 -12.64
C ASN A 14 8.26 -17.80 -12.10
N LEU A 15 8.10 -16.82 -12.99
CA LEU A 15 8.22 -15.39 -12.65
C LEU A 15 7.14 -14.91 -11.68
N ILE A 16 5.98 -15.56 -11.63
CA ILE A 16 4.90 -15.21 -10.69
C ILE A 16 5.33 -15.57 -9.26
N CYS A 17 5.94 -16.73 -9.05
CA CYS A 17 6.49 -17.13 -7.76
C CYS A 17 7.62 -16.20 -7.31
N ASP A 18 8.50 -15.82 -8.24
CA ASP A 18 9.56 -14.83 -7.97
C ASP A 18 8.94 -13.46 -7.58
N ALA A 19 7.90 -12.99 -8.28
CA ALA A 19 7.20 -11.74 -7.97
C ALA A 19 6.52 -11.76 -6.59
N MET A 20 5.82 -12.85 -6.26
CA MET A 20 5.21 -13.04 -4.94
C MET A 20 6.26 -13.09 -3.83
N ALA A 21 7.44 -13.64 -4.12
CA ALA A 21 8.56 -13.66 -3.17
C ALA A 21 9.10 -12.26 -2.92
N VAL A 22 9.23 -11.41 -3.96
CA VAL A 22 9.55 -9.98 -3.82
C VAL A 22 8.55 -9.32 -2.88
N HIS A 23 7.25 -9.43 -3.15
CA HIS A 23 6.19 -8.85 -2.32
C HIS A 23 6.29 -9.28 -0.84
N CYS A 24 6.48 -10.58 -0.58
CA CYS A 24 6.66 -11.09 0.78
C CYS A 24 7.90 -10.53 1.47
N LEU A 25 9.02 -10.38 0.75
CA LEU A 25 10.26 -9.85 1.30
C LEU A 25 10.14 -8.36 1.62
N LEU A 26 9.39 -7.59 0.82
CA LEU A 26 9.09 -6.19 1.09
C LEU A 26 8.26 -6.03 2.36
N ILE A 27 7.23 -6.88 2.56
CA ILE A 27 6.46 -6.91 3.82
C ILE A 27 7.35 -7.24 5.03
N LEU A 28 8.37 -8.09 4.83
CA LEU A 28 9.36 -8.43 5.86
C LEU A 28 10.47 -7.39 6.03
N ASN A 29 10.38 -6.24 5.33
CA ASN A 29 11.37 -5.18 5.33
C ASN A 29 12.79 -5.65 4.93
N ARG A 30 12.86 -6.62 4.02
CA ARG A 30 14.10 -7.20 3.48
C ARG A 30 14.36 -6.72 2.05
N LEU A 31 14.61 -5.42 1.93
CA LEU A 31 14.85 -4.74 0.64
C LEU A 31 16.06 -5.33 -0.10
N ASP A 32 17.10 -5.75 0.63
CA ASP A 32 18.30 -6.39 0.10
C ASP A 32 17.98 -7.68 -0.68
N LEU A 33 17.19 -8.57 -0.08
CA LEU A 33 16.81 -9.83 -0.69
C LEU A 33 15.81 -9.63 -1.83
N ALA A 34 14.87 -8.69 -1.66
CA ALA A 34 13.92 -8.32 -2.70
C ALA A 34 14.66 -7.87 -3.98
N GLY A 35 15.67 -7.01 -3.84
CA GLY A 35 16.49 -6.55 -4.96
C GLY A 35 17.24 -7.66 -5.70
N ASN A 36 17.69 -8.70 -4.99
CA ASN A 36 18.33 -9.86 -5.61
C ASN A 36 17.35 -10.65 -6.49
N ILE A 37 16.10 -10.82 -6.03
CA ILE A 37 15.06 -11.51 -6.81
C ILE A 37 14.63 -10.66 -8.00
N VAL A 38 14.44 -9.35 -7.82
CA VAL A 38 14.14 -8.42 -8.92
C VAL A 38 15.19 -8.50 -10.02
N ARG A 39 16.49 -8.48 -9.67
CA ARG A 39 17.57 -8.63 -10.67
C ARG A 39 17.55 -9.98 -11.38
N LYS A 40 17.23 -11.07 -10.65
CA LYS A 40 17.04 -12.40 -11.23
C LYS A 40 15.87 -12.41 -12.22
N MET A 41 14.76 -11.75 -11.87
CA MET A 41 13.59 -11.63 -12.74
C MET A 41 13.88 -10.80 -13.99
N GLN A 42 14.61 -9.69 -13.85
CA GLN A 42 15.03 -8.83 -14.95
C GLN A 42 15.78 -9.64 -16.02
N ASN A 43 16.78 -10.43 -15.61
CA ASN A 43 17.56 -11.27 -16.52
C ASN A 43 16.75 -12.38 -17.20
N LYS A 44 15.62 -12.78 -16.63
CA LYS A 44 14.74 -13.81 -17.21
C LYS A 44 13.81 -13.21 -18.26
N ASN A 45 13.10 -12.13 -17.92
CA ASN A 45 12.18 -11.44 -18.82
C ASN A 45 11.71 -10.09 -18.21
N GLU A 46 12.34 -9.00 -18.65
CA GLU A 46 12.00 -7.64 -18.20
C GLU A 46 10.69 -7.09 -18.78
N ASP A 47 10.18 -7.66 -19.88
CA ASP A 47 8.90 -7.23 -20.49
C ASP A 47 7.68 -7.89 -19.83
N SER A 48 7.91 -8.83 -18.91
CA SER A 48 6.83 -9.56 -18.25
C SER A 48 6.10 -8.66 -17.25
N LEU A 49 4.75 -8.73 -17.27
CA LEU A 49 3.91 -8.00 -16.30
C LEU A 49 4.30 -8.30 -14.84
N ALA A 50 4.64 -9.56 -14.55
CA ALA A 50 5.07 -9.98 -13.22
C ALA A 50 6.36 -9.27 -12.76
N TYR A 51 7.34 -9.10 -13.66
CA TYR A 51 8.53 -8.32 -13.36
C TYR A 51 8.22 -6.84 -13.20
N GLN A 52 7.49 -6.23 -14.14
CA GLN A 52 7.20 -4.80 -14.11
C GLN A 52 6.47 -4.39 -12.83
N LEU A 53 5.48 -5.18 -12.39
CA LEU A 53 4.79 -4.95 -11.11
C LEU A 53 5.72 -5.13 -9.90
N ALA A 54 6.48 -6.24 -9.84
CA ALA A 54 7.40 -6.48 -8.72
C ALA A 54 8.50 -5.42 -8.64
N PHE A 55 8.96 -4.91 -9.79
CA PHE A 55 9.96 -3.85 -9.86
C PHE A 55 9.36 -2.50 -9.42
N ALA A 56 8.13 -2.18 -9.82
CA ALA A 56 7.45 -0.98 -9.34
C ALA A 56 7.25 -0.99 -7.82
N GLU A 57 6.81 -2.11 -7.23
CA GLU A 57 6.71 -2.27 -5.77
C GLU A 57 8.07 -2.11 -5.08
N PHE A 58 9.11 -2.70 -5.65
CA PHE A 58 10.48 -2.55 -5.12
C PHE A 58 10.96 -1.10 -5.15
N CYS A 59 10.71 -0.37 -6.25
CA CYS A 59 11.05 1.05 -6.38
C CYS A 59 10.28 1.92 -5.38
N LEU A 60 8.99 1.63 -5.14
CA LEU A 60 8.21 2.29 -4.08
C LEU A 60 8.83 2.07 -2.70
N ALA A 61 9.21 0.83 -2.39
CA ALA A 61 9.83 0.48 -1.11
C ALA A 61 11.22 1.11 -0.92
N GLN A 62 11.98 1.29 -2.00
CA GLN A 62 13.28 1.96 -1.96
C GLN A 62 13.15 3.47 -1.72
N GLY A 63 12.11 4.10 -2.26
CA GLY A 63 11.85 5.53 -2.07
C GLY A 63 12.86 6.44 -2.78
N GLY A 64 12.85 7.73 -2.42
CA GLY A 64 13.74 8.74 -3.00
C GLY A 64 13.57 8.88 -4.51
N ASP A 65 14.69 8.90 -5.25
CA ASP A 65 14.68 9.08 -6.71
C ASP A 65 13.96 7.95 -7.45
N LYS A 66 13.79 6.78 -6.82
CA LYS A 66 13.09 5.62 -7.40
C LYS A 66 11.58 5.76 -7.45
N LEU A 67 11.00 6.74 -6.74
CA LEU A 67 9.56 6.95 -6.77
C LEU A 67 9.06 7.36 -8.17
N ASN A 68 9.83 8.15 -8.92
CA ASN A 68 9.46 8.54 -10.28
C ASN A 68 9.50 7.34 -11.23
N GLU A 69 10.46 6.44 -11.04
CA GLU A 69 10.55 5.20 -11.80
C GLU A 69 9.33 4.29 -11.54
N ALA A 70 8.91 4.15 -10.29
CA ALA A 70 7.68 3.42 -9.96
C ALA A 70 6.44 4.03 -10.62
N LEU A 71 6.29 5.36 -10.57
CA LEU A 71 5.17 6.06 -11.18
C LEU A 71 5.10 5.83 -12.69
N ASN A 72 6.24 5.95 -13.39
CA ASN A 72 6.33 5.72 -14.83
C ASN A 72 5.92 4.29 -15.20
N ILE A 73 6.41 3.29 -14.45
CA ILE A 73 6.04 1.89 -14.71
C ILE A 73 4.53 1.68 -14.58
N TYR A 74 3.89 2.22 -13.54
CA TYR A 74 2.44 2.09 -13.39
C TYR A 74 1.65 2.83 -14.49
N GLN A 75 2.16 3.94 -15.00
CA GLN A 75 1.55 4.66 -16.12
C GLN A 75 1.67 3.86 -17.42
N GLU A 76 2.87 3.36 -17.74
CA GLU A 76 3.09 2.50 -18.91
C GLU A 76 2.23 1.22 -18.87
N LEU A 77 2.12 0.60 -17.69
CA LEU A 77 1.23 -0.54 -17.48
C LEU A 77 -0.24 -0.16 -17.68
N GLN A 78 -0.66 1.02 -17.22
CA GLN A 78 -2.02 1.50 -17.45
C GLN A 78 -2.29 1.80 -18.93
N GLU A 79 -1.31 2.29 -19.69
CA GLU A 79 -1.47 2.54 -21.12
C GLU A 79 -1.51 1.24 -21.93
N LYS A 80 -0.68 0.27 -21.56
CA LYS A 80 -0.58 -1.05 -22.23
C LYS A 80 -1.78 -1.94 -21.92
N TYR A 81 -2.30 -1.85 -20.70
CA TYR A 81 -3.44 -2.64 -20.24
C TYR A 81 -4.67 -1.74 -20.05
N LYS A 82 -5.79 -2.28 -19.55
CA LYS A 82 -6.92 -1.42 -19.17
C LYS A 82 -6.68 -0.83 -17.79
N PRO A 83 -7.15 0.40 -17.50
CA PRO A 83 -7.15 0.94 -16.15
C PRO A 83 -7.79 -0.05 -15.17
N SER A 84 -7.13 -0.25 -14.04
CA SER A 84 -7.64 -1.05 -12.93
C SER A 84 -7.41 -0.30 -11.63
N ALA A 85 -8.20 -0.61 -10.60
CA ALA A 85 -8.06 -0.02 -9.28
C ALA A 85 -6.63 -0.20 -8.74
N LEU A 86 -6.02 -1.38 -8.96
CA LEU A 86 -4.63 -1.66 -8.57
C LEU A 86 -3.61 -0.72 -9.22
N LEU A 87 -3.67 -0.51 -10.54
CA LEU A 87 -2.71 0.35 -11.24
C LEU A 87 -2.86 1.82 -10.84
N LEU A 88 -4.11 2.29 -10.73
CA LEU A 88 -4.40 3.65 -10.26
C LEU A 88 -3.94 3.87 -8.82
N ASN A 89 -4.15 2.88 -7.95
CA ASN A 89 -3.65 2.88 -6.58
C ASN A 89 -2.12 2.92 -6.55
N GLY A 90 -1.44 2.14 -7.38
CA GLY A 90 0.02 2.14 -7.49
C GLY A 90 0.60 3.52 -7.86
N GLN A 91 -0.02 4.21 -8.83
CA GLN A 91 0.33 5.58 -9.18
C GLN A 91 0.09 6.56 -8.02
N ALA A 92 -1.06 6.44 -7.35
CA ALA A 92 -1.38 7.27 -6.20
C ALA A 92 -0.39 7.07 -5.05
N VAL A 93 0.02 5.83 -4.75
CA VAL A 93 1.03 5.54 -3.72
C VAL A 93 2.38 6.17 -4.06
N ALA A 94 2.80 6.14 -5.33
CA ALA A 94 4.01 6.83 -5.77
C ALA A 94 3.93 8.34 -5.50
N LEU A 95 2.82 8.98 -5.87
CA LEU A 95 2.60 10.42 -5.65
C LEU A 95 2.49 10.79 -4.17
N ILE A 96 1.80 9.98 -3.35
CA ILE A 96 1.74 10.14 -1.90
C ILE A 96 3.15 10.09 -1.31
N SER A 97 3.97 9.13 -1.74
CA SER A 97 5.36 8.97 -1.27
C SER A 97 6.25 10.15 -1.67
N MET A 98 5.91 10.87 -2.75
CA MET A 98 6.54 12.13 -3.17
C MET A 98 5.97 13.37 -2.45
N GLY A 99 4.95 13.21 -1.59
CA GLY A 99 4.24 14.33 -0.96
C GLY A 99 3.25 15.06 -1.86
N LYS A 100 2.94 14.53 -3.05
CA LYS A 100 2.04 15.11 -4.05
C LYS A 100 0.59 14.68 -3.82
N TYR A 101 0.04 14.98 -2.65
CA TYR A 101 -1.29 14.51 -2.23
C TYR A 101 -2.44 15.00 -3.14
N ALA A 102 -2.34 16.24 -3.65
CA ALA A 102 -3.36 16.81 -4.53
C ALA A 102 -3.45 16.08 -5.89
N GLU A 103 -2.33 15.56 -6.40
CA GLU A 103 -2.28 14.77 -7.63
C GLU A 103 -2.75 13.32 -7.40
N ALA A 104 -2.55 12.79 -6.19
CA ALA A 104 -2.97 11.43 -5.82
C ALA A 104 -4.49 11.29 -5.62
N GLU A 105 -5.16 12.32 -5.07
CA GLU A 105 -6.61 12.30 -4.78
C GLU A 105 -7.48 11.88 -5.99
N PRO A 106 -7.34 12.49 -7.20
CA PRO A 106 -8.18 12.09 -8.35
C PRO A 106 -7.94 10.64 -8.80
N LEU A 107 -6.71 10.14 -8.72
CA LEU A 107 -6.40 8.75 -9.08
C LEU A 107 -7.08 7.77 -8.13
N LEU A 108 -7.06 8.07 -6.83
CA LEU A 108 -7.75 7.24 -5.82
C LEU A 108 -9.26 7.29 -5.99
N ARG A 109 -9.83 8.44 -6.36
CA ARG A 109 -11.27 8.52 -6.68
C ARG A 109 -11.60 7.62 -7.87
N GLN A 110 -10.82 7.72 -8.94
CA GLN A 110 -11.00 6.86 -10.11
C GLN A 110 -10.83 5.37 -9.77
N ALA A 111 -9.89 5.03 -8.89
CA ALA A 111 -9.73 3.64 -8.42
C ALA A 111 -10.98 3.14 -7.69
N LEU A 112 -11.56 3.97 -6.83
CA LEU A 112 -12.78 3.65 -6.08
C LEU A 112 -14.06 3.69 -6.94
N ASP A 113 -14.07 4.46 -8.03
CA ASP A 113 -15.15 4.40 -9.03
C ASP A 113 -15.14 3.06 -9.79
N LEU A 114 -13.95 2.47 -10.00
CA LEU A 114 -13.80 1.15 -10.62
C LEU A 114 -14.08 0.00 -9.65
N ASP A 115 -13.60 0.12 -8.40
CA ASP A 115 -13.83 -0.84 -7.33
C ASP A 115 -14.05 -0.11 -5.99
N PRO A 116 -15.32 0.11 -5.60
CA PRO A 116 -15.66 0.81 -4.36
C PRO A 116 -15.16 0.12 -3.09
N ASN A 117 -14.85 -1.18 -3.15
CA ASN A 117 -14.43 -2.00 -2.02
C ASN A 117 -12.92 -2.25 -1.99
N HIS A 118 -12.15 -1.62 -2.88
CA HIS A 118 -10.71 -1.76 -2.92
C HIS A 118 -10.07 -1.15 -1.66
N SER A 119 -9.73 -2.02 -0.72
CA SER A 119 -9.31 -1.64 0.64
C SER A 119 -8.04 -0.80 0.66
N GLU A 120 -7.06 -1.10 -0.20
CA GLU A 120 -5.84 -0.29 -0.30
C GLU A 120 -6.13 1.14 -0.78
N SER A 121 -7.02 1.31 -1.76
CA SER A 121 -7.40 2.66 -2.22
C SER A 121 -8.20 3.45 -1.19
N LEU A 122 -9.07 2.80 -0.42
CA LEU A 122 -9.78 3.44 0.69
C LEU A 122 -8.81 3.96 1.76
N LEU A 123 -7.80 3.16 2.10
CA LEU A 123 -6.77 3.55 3.08
C LEU A 123 -5.89 4.69 2.57
N ASN A 124 -5.48 4.64 1.31
CA ASN A 124 -4.71 5.72 0.70
C ASN A 124 -5.54 7.00 0.58
N MET A 125 -6.84 6.90 0.29
CA MET A 125 -7.76 8.04 0.27
C MET A 125 -7.93 8.65 1.66
N LEU A 126 -7.99 7.81 2.70
CA LEU A 126 -7.98 8.26 4.09
C LEU A 126 -6.69 9.04 4.41
N ALA A 127 -5.52 8.50 4.07
CA ALA A 127 -4.24 9.17 4.30
C ALA A 127 -4.17 10.53 3.59
N VAL A 128 -4.55 10.58 2.32
CA VAL A 128 -4.63 11.83 1.53
C VAL A 128 -5.62 12.81 2.15
N SER A 129 -6.76 12.35 2.64
CA SER A 129 -7.78 13.21 3.27
C SER A 129 -7.26 13.86 4.57
N VAL A 130 -6.49 13.11 5.37
CA VAL A 130 -5.84 13.64 6.57
C VAL A 130 -4.79 14.69 6.19
N HIS A 131 -3.92 14.40 5.22
CA HIS A 131 -2.85 15.32 4.79
C HIS A 131 -3.35 16.59 4.09
N THR A 132 -4.50 16.52 3.42
CA THR A 132 -5.12 17.68 2.76
C THR A 132 -6.07 18.46 3.68
N GLY A 133 -6.18 18.08 4.96
CA GLY A 133 -6.98 18.79 5.95
C GLY A 133 -8.49 18.67 5.73
N LYS A 134 -8.97 17.56 5.16
CA LYS A 134 -10.41 17.30 5.03
C LYS A 134 -11.05 17.18 6.42
N PRO A 135 -12.36 17.50 6.55
CA PRO A 135 -13.07 17.34 7.82
C PRO A 135 -13.00 15.92 8.38
N ALA A 136 -12.98 15.79 9.70
CA ALA A 136 -12.91 14.50 10.39
C ALA A 136 -14.06 13.55 10.00
N GLU A 137 -15.23 14.10 9.66
CA GLU A 137 -16.38 13.34 9.14
C GLU A 137 -16.05 12.56 7.86
N VAL A 138 -15.28 13.17 6.96
CA VAL A 138 -14.85 12.54 5.71
C VAL A 138 -13.87 11.41 6.00
N VAL A 139 -12.93 11.63 6.92
CA VAL A 139 -11.96 10.62 7.35
C VAL A 139 -12.67 9.43 8.00
N ASN A 140 -13.60 9.69 8.94
CA ASN A 140 -14.38 8.67 9.63
C ASN A 140 -15.26 7.85 8.69
N ARG A 141 -15.76 8.46 7.62
CA ARG A 141 -16.49 7.74 6.57
C ARG A 141 -15.60 6.70 5.89
N TYR A 142 -14.37 7.05 5.53
CA TYR A 142 -13.43 6.09 4.93
C TYR A 142 -13.01 4.99 5.92
N ILE A 143 -12.81 5.31 7.20
CA ILE A 143 -12.57 4.28 8.24
C ILE A 143 -13.72 3.28 8.28
N SER A 144 -14.96 3.77 8.26
CA SER A 144 -16.16 2.93 8.28
C SER A 144 -16.24 2.02 7.06
N GLN A 145 -15.97 2.56 5.86
CA GLN A 145 -15.92 1.77 4.62
C GLN A 145 -14.85 0.67 4.67
N VAL A 146 -13.66 0.97 5.20
CA VAL A 146 -12.61 -0.04 5.39
C VAL A 146 -13.07 -1.13 6.36
N ARG A 147 -13.73 -0.76 7.48
CA ARG A 147 -14.30 -1.74 8.42
C ARG A 147 -15.35 -2.65 7.77
N ASP A 148 -16.14 -2.13 6.84
CA ASP A 148 -17.16 -2.90 6.15
C ASP A 148 -16.55 -3.85 5.11
N CYS A 149 -15.50 -3.41 4.40
CA CYS A 149 -14.84 -4.19 3.34
C CYS A 149 -13.86 -5.23 3.89
N ASP A 150 -13.01 -4.86 4.85
CA ASP A 150 -11.99 -5.72 5.45
C ASP A 150 -11.91 -5.52 6.97
N LYS A 151 -12.70 -6.31 7.68
CA LYS A 151 -12.80 -6.28 9.15
C LYS A 151 -11.49 -6.63 9.86
N VAL A 152 -10.58 -7.37 9.21
CA VAL A 152 -9.36 -7.89 9.83
C VAL A 152 -8.13 -7.12 9.33
N HIS A 153 -8.34 -6.01 8.60
CA HIS A 153 -7.25 -5.23 8.05
C HIS A 153 -6.28 -4.77 9.17
N PRO A 154 -4.96 -4.98 9.05
CA PRO A 154 -3.97 -4.64 10.09
C PRO A 154 -4.01 -3.18 10.56
N PHE A 155 -4.39 -2.27 9.67
CA PHE A 155 -4.62 -0.86 10.00
C PHE A 155 -5.69 -0.68 11.06
N LEU A 156 -6.84 -1.37 10.96
CA LEU A 156 -7.94 -1.24 11.91
C LEU A 156 -7.55 -1.74 13.30
N ALA A 157 -6.86 -2.89 13.35
CA ALA A 157 -6.33 -3.40 14.62
C ALA A 157 -5.33 -2.44 15.26
N SER A 158 -4.51 -1.76 14.45
CA SER A 158 -3.57 -0.75 14.92
C SER A 158 -4.29 0.50 15.41
N LEU A 159 -5.34 0.94 14.71
CA LEU A 159 -6.18 2.07 15.10
C LEU A 159 -6.87 1.81 16.44
N ASP A 160 -7.57 0.67 16.58
CA ASP A 160 -8.25 0.27 17.81
C ASP A 160 -7.28 0.19 19.00
N ARG A 161 -6.06 -0.30 18.75
CA ARG A 161 -5.00 -0.33 19.77
C ARG A 161 -4.58 1.09 20.19
N MET A 162 -4.37 2.00 19.24
CA MET A 162 -3.97 3.38 19.54
C MET A 162 -5.06 4.12 20.31
N ASP A 163 -6.33 3.91 19.97
CA ASP A 163 -7.47 4.50 20.69
C ASP A 163 -7.52 4.00 22.14
N ASN A 164 -7.29 2.70 22.37
CA ASN A 164 -7.24 2.14 23.72
C ASN A 164 -6.10 2.74 24.56
N VAL A 165 -4.89 2.82 23.99
CA VAL A 165 -3.72 3.43 24.68
C VAL A 165 -3.99 4.90 24.99
N PHE A 166 -4.57 5.65 24.04
CA PHE A 166 -4.94 7.04 24.27
C PHE A 166 -5.97 7.18 25.40
N GLY A 167 -6.97 6.31 25.43
CA GLY A 167 -7.97 6.23 26.51
C GLY A 167 -7.35 6.00 27.89
N GLU A 168 -6.48 5.00 28.01
CA GLU A 168 -5.76 4.69 29.26
C GLU A 168 -4.92 5.87 29.74
N VAL A 169 -4.15 6.49 28.84
CA VAL A 169 -3.31 7.64 29.17
C VAL A 169 -4.17 8.85 29.57
N SER A 170 -5.26 9.13 28.85
CA SER A 170 -6.14 10.26 29.17
C SER A 170 -6.74 10.15 30.57
N GLN A 171 -7.05 8.94 31.04
CA GLN A 171 -7.55 8.68 32.39
C GLN A 171 -6.47 8.89 33.45
N SER A 172 -5.21 8.56 33.16
CA SER A 172 -4.08 8.79 34.08
C SER A 172 -3.79 10.27 34.33
N PHE A 173 -4.15 11.14 33.38
CA PHE A 173 -4.01 12.60 33.49
C PHE A 173 -5.32 13.30 33.89
N ALA A 174 -6.44 12.56 34.03
CA ALA A 174 -7.67 13.14 34.51
C ALA A 174 -7.50 13.54 35.99
N PRO A 175 -7.88 14.78 36.37
CA PRO A 175 -7.73 15.23 37.75
C PRO A 175 -8.51 14.29 38.67
N VAL A 176 -7.82 13.68 39.63
CA VAL A 176 -8.44 12.90 40.70
C VAL A 176 -9.47 13.82 41.35
N THR A 177 -10.75 13.52 41.14
CA THR A 177 -11.81 14.29 41.77
C THR A 177 -11.73 13.99 43.26
N MET A 178 -11.02 14.84 44.02
CA MET A 178 -11.03 14.80 45.47
C MET A 178 -12.48 15.01 45.91
N ARG A 179 -13.10 13.93 46.43
CA ARG A 179 -14.34 13.98 47.19
C ARG A 179 -14.04 14.25 48.65
#